data_AF-A0A026W7C6-F1
#
_entry.id   AF-A0A026W7C6-F1
#
_cell.length_a   1.000
_cell.length_b   1.000
_cell.length_c   1.000
_cell.angle_alpha   90.00
_cell.angle_beta   90.00
_cell.angle_gamma   90.00
#
_symmetry.space_group_name_H-M   'P 1'
#
loop_
_entity.id
_entity.type
_entity.pdbx_description
1 polymer ?
#
loop_
_entity_poly.entity_id
_entity_poly.type
_entity_poly.pdbx_seq_one_letter_code
_entity_poly.pdbx_strand_id
1 'polypeptide(L)'
;MRDPAAIKILTGVLEDLKQEPIVRHEAGEALGAIGDPSVIPLLKKYRDDPSPEVAETCELALDRINWLRCNKRRDFPNKYSTVDPAPPMDRLEVIERMREMESTGKMEKTRKQMGKMKVITNDVCFLKTILLDENDSLFNRYKAMFLLRDMDTQKSVQALTKGLKAGSALLRHEVAFVLGQLQNKSTISALRASLENTEEHEMVRHECAEALGAIATPECYAILKKYLDDDKRVVLESCIVALDMCDYENSTEFQYADTLANLATA
;
A
#
# COMPACT_ATOMS: atom_id res chain seq x y z
N MET A 1 -0.45 2.12 17.87
CA MET A 1 -0.71 2.96 16.69
C MET A 1 -1.99 3.75 16.92
N ARG A 2 -2.09 5.01 16.47
CA ARG A 2 -3.22 5.95 16.69
C ARG A 2 -3.27 6.76 18.01
N ASP A 3 -2.16 6.88 18.73
CA ASP A 3 -2.12 7.74 19.93
C ASP A 3 -2.04 9.23 19.53
N PRO A 4 -3.01 10.08 19.91
CA PRO A 4 -2.98 11.51 19.64
C PRO A 4 -1.73 12.22 20.19
N ALA A 5 -1.05 11.66 21.19
CA ALA A 5 0.20 12.20 21.70
C ALA A 5 1.30 12.27 20.62
N ALA A 6 1.24 11.42 19.59
CA ALA A 6 2.20 11.41 18.48
C ALA A 6 2.02 12.58 17.49
N ILE A 7 0.84 13.24 17.47
CA ILE A 7 0.50 14.28 16.47
C ILE A 7 1.58 15.36 16.41
N LYS A 8 2.07 15.85 17.56
CA LYS A 8 3.08 16.91 17.59
C LYS A 8 4.38 16.51 16.87
N ILE A 9 4.82 15.27 17.06
CA ILE A 9 6.05 14.75 16.45
C ILE A 9 5.83 14.54 14.95
N LEU A 10 4.73 13.87 14.58
CA LEU A 10 4.40 13.57 13.19
C LEU A 10 4.21 14.86 12.36
N THR A 11 3.61 15.90 12.95
CA THR A 11 3.55 17.23 12.33
C THR A 11 4.95 17.76 12.04
N GLY A 12 5.86 17.71 13.01
CA GLY A 12 7.23 18.16 12.81
C GLY A 12 7.95 17.42 11.68
N VAL A 13 7.73 16.11 11.55
CA VAL A 13 8.31 15.29 10.47
C VAL A 13 7.71 15.66 9.11
N LEU A 14 6.39 15.75 8.99
CA LEU A 14 5.72 16.11 7.73
C LEU A 14 6.13 17.51 7.25
N GLU A 15 6.37 18.46 8.16
CA GLU A 15 6.75 19.83 7.83
C GLU A 15 8.22 20.01 7.41
N ASP A 16 9.10 19.08 7.79
CA ASP A 16 10.54 19.19 7.52
C ASP A 16 10.88 18.78 6.08
N LEU A 17 10.96 19.76 5.18
CA LEU A 17 11.33 19.56 3.77
C LEU A 17 12.77 19.05 3.56
N LYS A 18 13.57 18.93 4.62
CA LYS A 18 14.90 18.30 4.56
C LYS A 18 14.84 16.79 4.77
N GLN A 19 13.72 16.27 5.28
CA GLN A 19 13.49 14.83 5.39
C GLN A 19 13.20 14.21 4.03
N GLU A 20 13.57 12.95 3.88
CA GLU A 20 13.27 12.18 2.68
C GLU A 20 11.74 12.05 2.50
N PRO A 21 11.21 12.11 1.27
CA PRO A 21 9.77 12.02 1.02
C PRO A 21 9.12 10.78 1.63
N ILE A 22 9.80 9.63 1.66
CA ILE A 22 9.29 8.40 2.28
C ILE A 22 8.99 8.60 3.78
N VAL A 23 9.87 9.26 4.52
CA VAL A 23 9.69 9.53 5.96
C VAL A 23 8.51 10.48 6.20
N ARG A 24 8.32 11.44 5.28
CA ARG A 24 7.22 12.41 5.33
C ARG A 24 5.88 11.76 4.94
N HIS A 25 5.89 10.85 3.97
CA HIS A 25 4.76 10.01 3.61
C HIS A 25 4.28 9.22 4.83
N GLU A 26 5.17 8.49 5.51
CA GLU A 26 4.83 7.74 6.73
C GLU A 26 4.21 8.63 7.81
N ALA A 27 4.73 9.84 7.99
CA ALA A 27 4.16 10.79 8.94
C ALA A 27 2.74 11.26 8.54
N GLY A 28 2.51 11.56 7.26
CA GLY A 28 1.19 11.92 6.72
C GLY A 28 0.18 10.79 6.86
N GLU A 29 0.59 9.56 6.55
CA GLU A 29 -0.24 8.38 6.70
C GLU A 29 -0.59 8.13 8.18
N ALA A 30 0.40 8.17 9.07
CA ALA A 30 0.18 8.00 10.50
C ALA A 30 -0.78 9.06 11.08
N LEU A 31 -0.72 10.31 10.61
CA LEU A 31 -1.68 11.36 10.96
C LEU A 31 -3.10 11.01 10.49
N GLY A 32 -3.24 10.51 9.26
CA GLY A 32 -4.51 9.98 8.74
C GLY A 32 -5.04 8.79 9.55
N ALA A 33 -4.16 7.89 9.97
CA ALA A 33 -4.46 6.73 10.80
C ALA A 33 -4.94 7.12 12.21
N ILE A 34 -4.35 8.16 12.83
CA ILE A 34 -4.82 8.76 14.09
C ILE A 34 -6.24 9.31 13.90
N GLY A 35 -6.49 9.99 12.78
CA GLY A 35 -7.84 10.42 12.40
C GLY A 35 -8.35 11.66 13.14
N ASP A 36 -7.47 12.44 13.79
CA ASP A 36 -7.86 13.62 14.57
C ASP A 36 -8.14 14.82 13.65
N PRO A 37 -9.34 15.44 13.70
CA PRO A 37 -9.67 16.56 12.82
C PRO A 37 -8.79 17.80 12.96
N SER A 38 -8.04 17.94 14.07
CA SER A 38 -7.12 19.08 14.29
C SER A 38 -5.98 19.13 13.28
N VAL A 39 -5.63 18.01 12.63
CA VAL A 39 -4.54 17.94 11.64
C VAL A 39 -4.99 18.29 10.22
N ILE A 40 -6.29 18.48 9.98
CA ILE A 40 -6.84 18.82 8.66
C ILE A 40 -6.17 20.05 8.03
N PRO A 41 -5.94 21.18 8.75
CA PRO A 41 -5.27 22.34 8.15
C PRO A 41 -3.84 22.02 7.67
N LEU A 42 -3.12 21.16 8.42
CA LEU A 42 -1.78 20.71 8.06
C LEU A 42 -1.81 19.84 6.81
N LEU A 43 -2.67 18.80 6.78
CA LEU A 43 -2.79 17.93 5.61
C LEU A 43 -3.25 18.70 4.36
N LYS A 44 -4.13 19.70 4.52
CA LYS A 44 -4.51 20.61 3.43
C LYS A 44 -3.36 21.49 2.92
N LYS A 45 -2.38 21.82 3.77
CA LYS A 45 -1.19 22.57 3.36
C LYS A 45 -0.25 21.70 2.53
N TYR A 46 -0.11 20.42 2.89
CA TYR A 46 0.80 19.48 2.22
C TYR A 46 0.15 18.61 1.15
N ARG A 47 -1.14 18.82 0.85
CA ARG A 47 -1.78 18.23 -0.35
C ARG A 47 -1.16 18.70 -1.67
N ASP A 48 -0.43 19.82 -1.63
CA ASP A 48 0.26 20.44 -2.77
C ASP A 48 1.79 20.33 -2.56
N ASP A 49 2.25 19.30 -1.84
CA ASP A 49 3.68 19.06 -1.63
C ASP A 49 4.43 18.88 -2.96
N PRO A 50 5.69 19.36 -3.07
CA PRO A 50 6.50 19.10 -4.27
C PRO A 50 6.75 17.61 -4.55
N SER A 51 6.67 16.74 -3.54
CA SER A 51 6.82 15.29 -3.69
C SER A 51 5.43 14.67 -3.91
N PRO A 52 5.13 14.11 -5.09
CA PRO A 52 3.80 13.59 -5.41
C PRO A 52 3.26 12.58 -4.39
N GLU A 53 4.09 11.69 -3.90
CA GLU A 53 3.75 10.67 -2.91
C GLU A 53 3.34 11.27 -1.55
N VAL A 54 3.96 12.36 -1.12
CA VAL A 54 3.57 13.08 0.11
C VAL A 54 2.25 13.82 -0.10
N ALA A 55 2.09 14.45 -1.27
CA ALA A 55 0.86 15.15 -1.64
C ALA A 55 -0.35 14.20 -1.70
N GLU A 56 -0.20 13.08 -2.41
CA GLU A 56 -1.21 12.03 -2.55
C GLU A 56 -1.55 11.40 -1.18
N THR A 57 -0.56 11.26 -0.30
CA THR A 57 -0.77 10.75 1.07
C THR A 57 -1.57 11.71 1.92
N CYS A 58 -1.28 13.00 1.85
CA CYS A 58 -2.05 14.01 2.56
C CYS A 58 -3.51 14.05 2.06
N GLU A 59 -3.73 13.87 0.75
CA GLU A 59 -5.07 13.73 0.19
C GLU A 59 -5.80 12.48 0.70
N LEU A 60 -5.15 11.31 0.69
CA LEU A 60 -5.70 10.08 1.26
C LEU A 60 -6.02 10.21 2.75
N ALA A 61 -5.14 10.82 3.54
CA ALA A 61 -5.34 11.07 4.96
C ALA A 61 -6.54 11.99 5.22
N LEU A 62 -6.73 13.03 4.39
CA LEU A 62 -7.91 13.90 4.44
C LEU A 62 -9.19 13.13 4.13
N ASP A 63 -9.19 12.33 3.06
CA ASP A 63 -10.33 11.51 2.67
C ASP A 63 -10.68 10.50 3.76
N ARG A 64 -9.66 9.87 4.37
CA ARG A 64 -9.82 8.98 5.52
C ARG A 64 -10.47 9.69 6.71
N ILE A 65 -9.96 10.85 7.11
CA ILE A 65 -10.51 11.62 8.24
C ILE A 65 -11.96 12.02 7.96
N ASN A 66 -12.26 12.48 6.74
CA ASN A 66 -13.63 12.82 6.35
C ASN A 66 -14.55 11.60 6.37
N TRP A 67 -14.06 10.48 5.85
CA TRP A 67 -14.78 9.21 5.87
C TRP A 67 -15.07 8.76 7.32
N LEU A 68 -14.11 8.85 8.25
CA LEU A 68 -14.28 8.55 9.68
C LEU A 68 -15.28 9.48 10.39
N ARG A 69 -15.40 10.73 9.94
CA ARG A 69 -16.38 11.68 10.48
C ARG A 69 -17.80 11.36 10.02
N CYS A 70 -17.95 10.91 8.78
CA CYS A 70 -19.24 10.51 8.21
C CYS A 70 -19.68 9.11 8.68
N ASN A 71 -18.74 8.24 8.99
CA ASN A 71 -18.99 6.85 9.37
C ASN A 71 -18.64 6.63 10.84
N LYS A 72 -19.62 6.32 11.69
CA LYS A 72 -19.40 6.07 13.14
C LYS A 72 -18.52 4.84 13.43
N ARG A 73 -18.13 4.07 12.40
CA ARG A 73 -17.30 2.88 12.52
C ARG A 73 -15.84 3.28 12.35
N ARG A 74 -15.07 3.21 13.43
CA ARG A 74 -13.63 3.54 13.42
C ARG A 74 -12.76 2.37 12.96
N ASP A 75 -13.27 1.15 13.10
CA ASP A 75 -12.51 -0.07 12.84
C ASP A 75 -13.20 -0.97 11.83
N PHE A 76 -12.40 -1.36 10.83
CA PHE A 76 -12.66 -2.49 9.95
C PHE A 76 -11.64 -3.54 10.32
N PRO A 77 -12.02 -4.52 11.16
CA PRO A 77 -11.10 -5.60 11.47
C PRO A 77 -10.78 -6.33 10.16
N ASN A 78 -9.50 -6.29 9.78
CA ASN A 78 -8.96 -7.10 8.70
C ASN A 78 -8.11 -8.23 9.32
N LYS A 79 -7.81 -9.26 8.53
CA LYS A 79 -7.00 -10.43 8.95
C LYS A 79 -5.60 -10.04 9.41
N TYR A 80 -5.10 -8.89 8.96
CA TYR A 80 -3.72 -8.43 9.11
C TYR A 80 -3.54 -7.46 10.30
N SER A 81 -4.62 -7.10 11.00
CA SER A 81 -4.61 -6.18 12.15
C SER A 81 -3.97 -4.81 11.87
N THR A 82 -3.99 -4.36 10.61
CA THR A 82 -3.42 -3.08 10.18
C THR A 82 -4.41 -1.94 10.20
N VAL A 83 -3.90 -0.70 10.21
CA VAL A 83 -4.71 0.52 10.06
C VAL A 83 -4.57 1.00 8.61
N ASP A 84 -5.43 0.47 7.75
CA ASP A 84 -5.36 0.77 6.32
C ASP A 84 -5.71 2.25 6.02
N PRO A 85 -5.03 2.92 5.05
CA PRO A 85 -5.31 4.32 4.67
C PRO A 85 -6.74 4.54 4.14
N ALA A 86 -7.37 3.50 3.58
CA ALA A 86 -8.78 3.51 3.19
C ALA A 86 -9.48 2.26 3.73
N PRO A 87 -10.78 2.30 4.05
CA PRO A 87 -11.53 1.08 4.31
C PRO A 87 -11.60 0.20 3.05
N PRO A 88 -11.84 -1.12 3.14
CA PRO A 88 -12.21 -1.88 1.97
C PRO A 88 -13.55 -1.35 1.41
N MET A 89 -13.72 -1.45 0.09
CA MET A 89 -14.98 -1.06 -0.55
C MET A 89 -16.13 -1.91 0.01
N ASP A 90 -17.23 -1.27 0.38
CA ASP A 90 -18.37 -2.01 0.92
C ASP A 90 -19.30 -2.55 -0.18
N ARG A 91 -20.19 -3.47 0.21
CA ARG A 91 -21.13 -4.11 -0.71
C ARG A 91 -22.02 -3.11 -1.45
N LEU A 92 -22.55 -2.09 -0.78
CA LEU A 92 -23.45 -1.12 -1.38
C LEU A 92 -22.70 -0.22 -2.36
N GLU A 93 -21.49 0.22 -1.97
CA GLU A 93 -20.61 1.00 -2.82
C GLU A 93 -20.26 0.26 -4.12
N VAL A 94 -19.93 -1.04 -4.05
CA VAL A 94 -19.70 -1.86 -5.26
C VAL A 94 -20.93 -1.86 -6.16
N ILE A 95 -22.14 -2.03 -5.60
CA ILE A 95 -23.40 -2.05 -6.36
C ILE A 95 -23.68 -0.71 -7.03
N GLU A 96 -23.54 0.39 -6.29
CA GLU A 96 -23.77 1.75 -6.80
C GLU A 96 -22.80 2.07 -7.93
N ARG A 97 -21.55 1.68 -7.77
CA ARG A 97 -20.49 1.94 -8.75
C ARG A 97 -20.62 1.08 -10.01
N MET A 98 -21.04 -0.17 -9.87
CA MET A 98 -21.41 -1.00 -11.02
C MET A 98 -22.49 -0.32 -11.85
N ARG A 99 -23.53 0.24 -11.20
CA ARG A 99 -24.62 0.96 -11.89
C ARG A 99 -24.14 2.24 -12.57
N GLU A 100 -23.25 3.00 -11.93
CA GLU A 100 -22.66 4.21 -12.51
C GLU A 100 -21.79 3.91 -13.73
N MET A 101 -20.95 2.87 -13.67
CA MET A 101 -20.13 2.49 -14.82
C MET A 101 -20.95 1.89 -15.98
N GLU A 102 -22.12 1.30 -15.69
CA GLU A 102 -23.10 0.90 -16.70
C GLU A 102 -23.76 2.09 -17.39
N SER A 103 -24.17 3.12 -16.64
CA SER A 103 -24.84 4.30 -17.20
C SER A 103 -23.89 5.18 -18.03
N THR A 104 -22.60 5.20 -17.69
CA THR A 104 -21.55 5.96 -18.39
C THR A 104 -20.90 5.22 -19.55
N GLY A 105 -21.27 3.95 -19.81
CA GLY A 105 -20.72 3.15 -20.91
C GLY A 105 -19.28 2.64 -20.67
N LYS A 106 -18.64 2.97 -19.55
CA LYS A 106 -17.29 2.52 -19.18
C LYS A 106 -17.18 0.98 -19.09
N MET A 107 -18.30 0.28 -18.87
CA MET A 107 -18.36 -1.19 -18.76
C MET A 107 -18.36 -1.96 -20.09
N GLU A 108 -18.36 -1.31 -21.25
CA GLU A 108 -18.51 -2.02 -22.54
C GLU A 108 -17.36 -3.02 -22.81
N LYS A 109 -16.13 -2.72 -22.34
CA LYS A 109 -14.97 -3.64 -22.39
C LYS A 109 -15.07 -4.77 -21.35
N THR A 110 -15.53 -4.46 -20.13
CA THR A 110 -15.65 -5.43 -19.02
C THR A 110 -16.78 -6.44 -19.25
N ARG A 111 -17.84 -6.03 -19.97
CA ARG A 111 -19.00 -6.86 -20.32
C ARG A 111 -18.65 -8.11 -21.14
N LYS A 112 -17.60 -8.05 -21.97
CA LYS A 112 -17.09 -9.22 -22.72
C LYS A 112 -16.47 -10.30 -21.82
N GLN A 113 -16.03 -9.95 -20.61
CA GLN A 113 -15.44 -10.88 -19.65
C GLN A 113 -16.44 -11.37 -18.57
N MET A 114 -17.53 -10.64 -18.31
CA MET A 114 -18.39 -10.86 -17.14
C MET A 114 -19.60 -11.81 -17.33
N GLY A 115 -20.01 -12.16 -18.55
CA GLY A 115 -21.17 -13.05 -18.76
C GLY A 115 -22.50 -12.50 -18.19
N LYS A 116 -23.63 -13.21 -18.36
CA LYS A 116 -24.97 -12.73 -17.95
C LYS A 116 -25.06 -12.50 -16.43
N MET A 117 -25.60 -11.33 -16.08
CA MET A 117 -25.55 -10.65 -14.77
C MET A 117 -26.14 -11.43 -13.58
N LYS A 118 -25.29 -11.71 -12.58
CA LYS A 118 -25.67 -11.73 -11.17
C LYS A 118 -24.78 -10.67 -10.51
N VAL A 119 -25.36 -9.71 -9.79
CA VAL A 119 -24.58 -8.67 -9.10
C VAL A 119 -23.76 -9.36 -8.01
N ILE A 120 -22.47 -9.55 -8.28
CA ILE A 120 -21.53 -10.21 -7.37
C ILE A 120 -20.65 -9.12 -6.78
N THR A 121 -20.81 -8.90 -5.49
CA THR A 121 -20.17 -7.80 -4.74
C THR A 121 -18.66 -8.01 -4.54
N ASN A 122 -18.19 -9.22 -4.85
CA ASN A 122 -16.79 -9.64 -4.85
C ASN A 122 -16.31 -9.95 -6.28
N ASP A 123 -16.78 -9.18 -7.28
CA ASP A 123 -16.31 -9.36 -8.66
C ASP A 123 -14.90 -8.80 -8.83
N VAL A 124 -13.92 -9.69 -8.85
CA VAL A 124 -12.50 -9.37 -9.04
C VAL A 124 -12.25 -8.55 -10.31
N CYS A 125 -12.96 -8.82 -11.41
CA CYS A 125 -12.74 -8.11 -12.67
C CYS A 125 -13.20 -6.65 -12.55
N PHE A 126 -14.32 -6.43 -11.87
CA PHE A 126 -14.82 -5.09 -11.57
C PHE A 126 -13.88 -4.32 -10.64
N LEU A 127 -13.47 -4.92 -9.52
CA LEU A 127 -12.56 -4.29 -8.57
C LEU A 127 -11.19 -3.97 -9.18
N LYS A 128 -10.68 -4.86 -10.02
CA LYS A 128 -9.47 -4.60 -10.81
C LYS A 128 -9.65 -3.40 -11.75
N THR A 129 -10.84 -3.22 -12.33
CA THR A 129 -11.12 -2.08 -13.20
C THR A 129 -11.04 -0.77 -12.42
N ILE A 130 -11.60 -0.74 -11.20
CA ILE A 130 -11.48 0.41 -10.30
C ILE A 130 -10.01 0.66 -9.92
N LEU A 131 -9.30 -0.38 -9.46
CA LEU A 131 -7.89 -0.28 -9.05
C LEU A 131 -7.00 0.37 -10.13
N LEU A 132 -7.27 0.07 -11.40
CA LEU A 132 -6.47 0.48 -12.55
C LEU A 132 -7.06 1.67 -13.32
N ASP A 133 -8.18 2.28 -12.89
CA ASP A 133 -8.72 3.49 -13.54
C ASP A 133 -7.96 4.72 -13.05
N GLU A 134 -7.05 5.24 -13.87
CA GLU A 134 -6.27 6.46 -13.59
C GLU A 134 -7.14 7.74 -13.50
N ASN A 135 -8.43 7.67 -13.84
CA ASN A 135 -9.37 8.78 -13.70
C ASN A 135 -10.24 8.67 -12.44
N ASP A 136 -10.12 7.58 -11.67
CA ASP A 136 -10.82 7.40 -10.41
C ASP A 136 -9.96 7.95 -9.26
N SER A 137 -10.59 8.35 -8.15
CA SER A 137 -9.85 8.93 -7.02
C SER A 137 -8.94 7.89 -6.37
N LEU A 138 -7.82 8.34 -5.81
CA LEU A 138 -6.86 7.43 -5.18
C LEU A 138 -7.49 6.67 -4.02
N PHE A 139 -8.30 7.35 -3.20
CA PHE A 139 -9.05 6.73 -2.10
C PHE A 139 -9.91 5.57 -2.60
N ASN A 140 -10.62 5.78 -3.70
CA ASN A 140 -11.46 4.81 -4.35
C ASN A 140 -10.71 3.58 -4.89
N ARG A 141 -9.52 3.80 -5.44
CA ARG A 141 -8.61 2.73 -5.91
C ARG A 141 -8.08 1.92 -4.73
N TYR A 142 -7.72 2.59 -3.62
CA TYR A 142 -7.32 1.95 -2.36
C TYR A 142 -8.43 1.06 -1.78
N LYS A 143 -9.67 1.55 -1.77
CA LYS A 143 -10.82 0.75 -1.29
C LYS A 143 -10.99 -0.55 -2.09
N ALA A 144 -10.85 -0.49 -3.41
CA ALA A 144 -10.92 -1.68 -4.27
C ALA A 144 -9.74 -2.63 -4.03
N MET A 145 -8.53 -2.09 -3.84
CA MET A 145 -7.32 -2.86 -3.50
C MET A 145 -7.47 -3.60 -2.17
N PHE A 146 -7.92 -2.94 -1.10
CA PHE A 146 -8.11 -3.60 0.19
C PHE A 146 -9.22 -4.64 0.15
N LEU A 147 -10.29 -4.43 -0.62
CA LEU A 147 -11.28 -5.48 -0.83
C LEU A 147 -10.68 -6.68 -1.59
N LEU A 148 -9.84 -6.45 -2.61
CA LEU A 148 -9.12 -7.53 -3.30
C LEU A 148 -8.17 -8.28 -2.37
N ARG A 149 -7.48 -7.59 -1.47
CA ARG A 149 -6.64 -8.20 -0.44
C ARG A 149 -7.47 -9.10 0.48
N ASP A 150 -8.55 -8.56 1.02
CA ASP A 150 -9.39 -9.24 2.01
C ASP A 150 -10.11 -10.46 1.41
N MET A 151 -10.32 -10.46 0.09
CA MET A 151 -10.83 -11.62 -0.65
C MET A 151 -9.83 -12.78 -0.74
N ASP A 152 -8.52 -12.50 -0.73
CA ASP A 152 -7.42 -13.50 -0.67
C ASP A 152 -7.62 -14.71 -1.61
N THR A 153 -8.06 -14.45 -2.85
CA THR A 153 -8.17 -15.49 -3.89
C THR A 153 -7.08 -15.34 -4.93
N GLN A 154 -6.72 -16.43 -5.62
CA GLN A 154 -5.71 -16.39 -6.69
C GLN A 154 -6.02 -15.33 -7.77
N LYS A 155 -7.29 -15.14 -8.10
CA LYS A 155 -7.71 -14.09 -9.05
C LYS A 155 -7.47 -12.69 -8.49
N SER A 156 -7.69 -12.49 -7.19
CA SER A 156 -7.47 -11.20 -6.52
C SER A 156 -5.99 -10.88 -6.45
N VAL A 157 -5.15 -11.84 -6.09
CA VAL A 157 -3.68 -11.73 -6.12
C VAL A 157 -3.19 -11.34 -7.52
N GLN A 158 -3.72 -11.99 -8.56
CA GLN A 158 -3.40 -11.63 -9.95
C GLN A 158 -3.86 -10.22 -10.34
N ALA A 159 -4.99 -9.76 -9.82
CA ALA A 159 -5.48 -8.40 -10.04
C ALA A 159 -4.58 -7.36 -9.33
N LEU A 160 -4.26 -7.59 -8.06
CA LEU A 160 -3.35 -6.77 -7.26
C LEU A 160 -1.98 -6.67 -7.92
N THR A 161 -1.43 -7.78 -8.43
CA THR A 161 -0.15 -7.80 -9.15
C THR A 161 -0.14 -6.87 -10.37
N LYS A 162 -1.30 -6.60 -11.01
CA LYS A 162 -1.38 -5.60 -12.09
C LYS A 162 -1.31 -4.16 -11.59
N GLY A 163 -1.65 -3.93 -10.32
CA GLY A 163 -1.54 -2.64 -9.64
C GLY A 163 -0.10 -2.15 -9.48
N LEU A 164 0.90 -3.04 -9.49
CA LEU A 164 2.34 -2.68 -9.55
C LEU A 164 2.74 -1.96 -10.85
N LYS A 165 1.78 -1.70 -11.76
CA LYS A 165 1.97 -0.92 -12.99
C LYS A 165 1.05 0.29 -13.08
N ALA A 166 0.40 0.67 -11.98
CA ALA A 166 -0.40 1.88 -11.89
C ALA A 166 0.46 3.15 -12.03
N GLY A 167 -0.16 4.28 -12.37
CA GLY A 167 0.53 5.57 -12.57
C GLY A 167 1.14 6.16 -11.29
N SER A 168 0.38 6.16 -10.18
CA SER A 168 0.84 6.69 -8.88
C SER A 168 1.88 5.76 -8.25
N ALA A 169 3.04 6.32 -7.86
CA ALA A 169 4.07 5.61 -7.12
C ALA A 169 3.56 5.19 -5.73
N LEU A 170 2.79 6.05 -5.07
CA LEU A 170 2.18 5.75 -3.77
C LEU A 170 1.24 4.53 -3.86
N LEU A 171 0.40 4.44 -4.91
CA LEU A 171 -0.44 3.27 -5.11
C LEU A 171 0.37 2.00 -5.40
N ARG A 172 1.46 2.09 -6.20
CA ARG A 172 2.32 0.93 -6.46
C ARG A 172 3.00 0.42 -5.18
N HIS A 173 3.47 1.35 -4.34
CA HIS A 173 3.97 1.08 -3.00
C HIS A 173 2.93 0.31 -2.18
N GLU A 174 1.72 0.85 -2.03
CA GLU A 174 0.69 0.19 -1.23
C GLU A 174 0.28 -1.18 -1.80
N VAL A 175 0.28 -1.34 -3.13
CA VAL A 175 0.07 -2.65 -3.75
C VAL A 175 1.16 -3.63 -3.32
N ALA A 176 2.43 -3.22 -3.32
CA ALA A 176 3.54 -4.07 -2.85
C ALA A 176 3.36 -4.45 -1.37
N PHE A 177 3.00 -3.50 -0.51
CA PHE A 177 2.69 -3.72 0.90
C PHE A 177 1.62 -4.80 1.07
N VAL A 178 0.50 -4.64 0.37
CA VAL A 178 -0.63 -5.58 0.38
C VAL A 178 -0.22 -6.97 -0.14
N LEU A 179 0.65 -7.06 -1.14
CA LEU A 179 1.18 -8.34 -1.62
C LEU A 179 2.11 -9.01 -0.59
N GLY A 180 2.86 -8.20 0.17
CA GLY A 180 3.64 -8.64 1.33
C GLY A 180 2.75 -9.23 2.42
N GLN A 181 1.65 -8.55 2.78
CA GLN A 181 0.65 -9.05 3.74
C GLN A 181 0.05 -10.41 3.32
N LEU A 182 -0.19 -10.60 2.02
CA LEU A 182 -0.74 -11.85 1.48
C LEU A 182 0.26 -13.01 1.47
N GLN A 183 1.56 -12.72 1.49
CA GLN A 183 2.68 -13.68 1.45
C GLN A 183 2.54 -14.76 0.33
N ASN A 184 1.83 -14.45 -0.75
CA ASN A 184 1.54 -15.43 -1.80
C ASN A 184 2.73 -15.58 -2.75
N LYS A 185 3.38 -16.75 -2.75
CA LYS A 185 4.58 -17.04 -3.57
C LYS A 185 4.43 -16.78 -5.07
N SER A 186 3.21 -16.77 -5.62
CA SER A 186 3.00 -16.44 -7.05
C SER A 186 3.27 -14.97 -7.39
N THR A 187 3.45 -14.09 -6.40
CA THR A 187 3.75 -12.66 -6.57
C THR A 187 5.26 -12.37 -6.66
N ILE A 188 6.13 -13.31 -6.26
CA ILE A 188 7.59 -13.14 -6.18
C ILE A 188 8.15 -12.59 -7.49
N SER A 189 7.75 -13.16 -8.63
CA SER A 189 8.24 -12.72 -9.94
C SER A 189 7.88 -11.26 -10.26
N ALA A 190 6.73 -10.76 -9.76
CA ALA A 190 6.30 -9.40 -10.02
C ALA A 190 6.94 -8.39 -9.06
N LEU A 191 7.03 -8.74 -7.76
CA LEU A 191 7.76 -7.95 -6.76
C LEU A 191 9.23 -7.80 -7.13
N ARG A 192 9.87 -8.92 -7.53
CA ARG A 192 11.21 -8.93 -8.11
C ARG A 192 11.32 -7.97 -9.28
N ALA A 193 10.44 -8.07 -10.27
CA ALA A 193 10.51 -7.21 -11.45
C ALA A 193 10.41 -5.71 -11.12
N SER A 194 9.70 -5.34 -10.06
CA SER A 194 9.61 -3.94 -9.59
C SER A 194 10.86 -3.52 -8.80
N LEU A 195 11.37 -4.37 -7.89
CA LEU A 195 12.63 -4.12 -7.17
C LEU A 195 13.84 -4.01 -8.12
N GLU A 196 13.92 -4.86 -9.14
CA GLU A 196 15.03 -4.88 -10.11
C GLU A 196 14.97 -3.71 -11.12
N ASN A 197 13.86 -2.96 -11.19
CA ASN A 197 13.70 -1.84 -12.12
C ASN A 197 14.36 -0.57 -11.56
N THR A 198 15.50 -0.16 -12.13
CA THR A 198 16.22 1.06 -11.72
C THR A 198 15.47 2.36 -12.05
N GLU A 199 14.49 2.32 -12.95
CA GLU A 199 13.62 3.45 -13.28
C GLU A 199 12.36 3.50 -12.39
N GLU A 200 12.18 2.53 -11.48
CA GLU A 200 11.08 2.54 -10.51
C GLU A 200 11.39 3.51 -9.36
N HIS A 201 10.34 4.08 -8.80
CA HIS A 201 10.45 4.95 -7.64
C HIS A 201 10.99 4.20 -6.42
N GLU A 202 11.94 4.80 -5.69
CA GLU A 202 12.66 4.13 -4.60
C GLU A 202 11.74 3.64 -3.47
N MET A 203 10.68 4.38 -3.15
CA MET A 203 9.62 3.95 -2.21
C MET A 203 8.94 2.64 -2.65
N VAL A 204 8.68 2.46 -3.94
CA VAL A 204 8.06 1.23 -4.45
C VAL A 204 9.04 0.07 -4.40
N ARG A 205 10.32 0.32 -4.71
CA ARG A 205 11.40 -0.67 -4.63
C ARG A 205 11.63 -1.13 -3.19
N HIS A 206 11.66 -0.19 -2.24
CA HIS A 206 11.69 -0.44 -0.79
C HIS A 206 10.59 -1.42 -0.37
N GLU A 207 9.34 -1.08 -0.68
CA GLU A 207 8.20 -1.89 -0.27
C GLU A 207 8.17 -3.27 -0.97
N CYS A 208 8.67 -3.35 -2.20
CA CYS A 208 8.86 -4.65 -2.87
C CYS A 208 9.92 -5.50 -2.17
N ALA A 209 11.00 -4.91 -1.65
CA ALA A 209 12.00 -5.62 -0.87
C ALA A 209 11.41 -6.13 0.46
N GLU A 210 10.68 -5.30 1.18
CA GLU A 210 10.00 -5.71 2.42
C GLU A 210 8.99 -6.83 2.17
N ALA A 211 8.17 -6.72 1.12
CA ALA A 211 7.21 -7.75 0.73
C ALA A 211 7.91 -9.09 0.37
N LEU A 212 9.06 -9.05 -0.29
CA LEU A 212 9.86 -10.25 -0.56
C LEU A 212 10.42 -10.85 0.74
N GLY A 213 10.86 -10.00 1.67
CA GLY A 213 11.28 -10.38 3.02
C GLY A 213 10.19 -11.11 3.77
N ALA A 214 8.98 -10.56 3.78
CA ALA A 214 7.80 -11.18 4.37
C ALA A 214 7.45 -12.54 3.72
N ILE A 215 7.64 -12.72 2.41
CA ILE A 215 7.39 -14.01 1.74
C ILE A 215 8.46 -15.07 2.11
N ALA A 216 9.69 -14.65 2.44
CA ALA A 216 10.74 -15.45 3.06
C ALA A 216 11.12 -16.78 2.36
N THR A 217 11.01 -16.88 1.04
CA THR A 217 11.48 -18.07 0.31
C THR A 217 12.99 -18.01 0.00
N PRO A 218 13.65 -19.15 -0.28
CA PRO A 218 15.05 -19.13 -0.75
C PRO A 218 15.26 -18.28 -2.01
N GLU A 219 14.25 -18.18 -2.88
CA GLU A 219 14.28 -17.29 -4.04
C GLU A 219 14.26 -15.82 -3.59
N CYS A 220 13.37 -15.44 -2.66
CA CYS A 220 13.34 -14.09 -2.09
C CYS A 220 14.69 -13.69 -1.49
N TYR A 221 15.27 -14.56 -0.66
CA TYR A 221 16.58 -14.34 -0.04
C TYR A 221 17.67 -14.08 -1.08
N ALA A 222 17.70 -14.90 -2.15
CA ALA A 222 18.66 -14.73 -3.24
C ALA A 222 18.44 -13.46 -4.06
N ILE A 223 17.21 -12.95 -4.15
CA ILE A 223 16.90 -11.67 -4.79
C ILE A 223 17.40 -10.53 -3.92
N LEU A 224 17.02 -10.48 -2.64
CA LEU A 224 17.35 -9.41 -1.70
C LEU A 224 18.86 -9.21 -1.54
N LYS A 225 19.63 -10.31 -1.48
CA LYS A 225 21.10 -10.24 -1.40
C LYS A 225 21.77 -9.47 -2.55
N LYS A 226 21.15 -9.38 -3.72
CA LYS A 226 21.71 -8.65 -4.87
C LYS A 226 21.69 -7.14 -4.67
N TYR A 227 20.87 -6.65 -3.75
CA TYR A 227 20.59 -5.23 -3.54
C TYR A 227 21.19 -4.70 -2.23
N LEU A 228 22.15 -5.43 -1.66
CA LEU A 228 22.96 -5.02 -0.52
C LEU A 228 24.05 -3.97 -0.86
N ASP A 229 24.14 -3.58 -2.12
CA ASP A 229 25.00 -2.50 -2.61
C ASP A 229 24.21 -1.54 -3.53
N ASP A 230 22.87 -1.46 -3.39
CA ASP A 230 22.04 -0.57 -4.20
C ASP A 230 22.41 0.90 -4.00
N ASP A 231 22.35 1.70 -5.05
CA ASP A 231 22.69 3.13 -5.00
C ASP A 231 21.66 3.94 -4.20
N LYS A 232 20.44 3.43 -4.08
CA LYS A 232 19.39 3.99 -3.23
C LYS A 232 19.52 3.43 -1.83
N ARG A 233 19.94 4.30 -0.91
CA ARG A 233 20.07 3.97 0.52
C ARG A 233 18.82 3.30 1.08
N VAL A 234 17.62 3.81 0.76
CA VAL A 234 16.36 3.23 1.24
C VAL A 234 16.21 1.77 0.78
N VAL A 235 16.51 1.45 -0.48
CA VAL A 235 16.41 0.09 -1.02
C VAL A 235 17.42 -0.85 -0.36
N LEU A 236 18.66 -0.39 -0.20
CA LEU A 236 19.71 -1.09 0.55
C LEU A 236 19.26 -1.44 1.97
N GLU A 237 18.84 -0.44 2.74
CA GLU A 237 18.42 -0.62 4.14
C GLU A 237 17.19 -1.54 4.24
N SER A 238 16.26 -1.44 3.28
CA SER A 238 15.11 -2.36 3.17
C SER A 238 15.55 -3.80 2.97
N CYS A 239 16.53 -4.04 2.09
CA CYS A 239 17.01 -5.38 1.81
C CYS A 239 17.71 -5.99 3.02
N ILE A 240 18.42 -5.19 3.81
CA ILE A 240 19.02 -5.65 5.07
C ILE A 240 17.91 -6.11 6.04
N VAL A 241 16.91 -5.27 6.29
CA VAL A 241 15.80 -5.61 7.19
C VAL A 241 14.94 -6.77 6.65
N ALA A 242 14.77 -6.87 5.34
CA ALA A 242 14.03 -7.95 4.70
C ALA A 242 14.77 -9.30 4.78
N LEU A 243 16.11 -9.30 4.75
CA LEU A 243 16.92 -10.51 4.97
C LEU A 243 16.83 -10.96 6.43
N ASP A 244 16.88 -10.03 7.36
CA ASP A 244 16.61 -10.25 8.79
C ASP A 244 15.24 -10.91 9.00
N MET A 245 14.21 -10.42 8.31
CA MET A 245 12.88 -11.04 8.30
C MET A 245 12.88 -12.45 7.69
N CYS A 246 13.62 -12.67 6.60
CA CYS A 246 13.75 -13.99 6.01
C CYS A 246 14.40 -14.98 6.98
N ASP A 247 15.46 -14.56 7.67
CA ASP A 247 16.17 -15.40 8.62
C ASP A 247 15.26 -15.74 9.81
N TYR A 248 14.53 -14.75 10.34
CA TYR A 248 13.55 -14.96 11.40
C TYR A 248 12.46 -15.98 11.01
N GLU A 249 11.78 -15.78 9.87
CA GLU A 249 10.70 -16.66 9.39
C GLU A 249 11.18 -18.09 9.11
N ASN A 250 12.48 -18.28 8.86
CA ASN A 250 13.12 -19.58 8.66
C ASN A 250 13.84 -20.12 9.90
N SER A 251 13.75 -19.44 11.04
CA SER A 251 14.39 -19.82 12.32
C SER A 251 13.37 -20.16 13.41
N THR A 252 13.86 -20.51 14.60
CA THR A 252 13.06 -20.63 15.83
C THR A 252 13.21 -19.41 16.75
N GLU A 253 13.85 -18.34 16.27
CA GLU A 253 14.16 -17.17 17.09
C GLU A 253 12.90 -16.34 17.40
N PHE A 254 12.99 -15.51 18.43
CA PHE A 254 11.86 -14.70 18.91
C PHE A 254 11.87 -13.27 18.37
N GLN A 255 13.00 -12.80 17.82
CA GLN A 255 13.18 -11.45 17.28
C GLN A 255 13.91 -11.51 15.93
N TYR A 256 13.64 -10.54 15.04
CA TYR A 256 14.12 -10.57 13.66
C TYR A 256 15.23 -9.56 13.33
N ALA A 257 15.35 -8.45 14.06
CA ALA A 257 16.17 -7.29 13.65
C ALA A 257 17.46 -7.12 14.46
N ASP A 258 18.40 -8.05 14.33
CA ASP A 258 19.70 -8.00 15.04
C ASP A 258 20.86 -7.47 14.17
N THR A 259 20.72 -7.45 12.84
CA THR A 259 21.86 -7.23 11.95
C THR A 259 22.34 -5.77 11.92
N LEU A 260 21.41 -4.80 12.00
CA LEU A 260 21.76 -3.38 12.07
C LEU A 260 22.49 -3.02 13.37
N ALA A 261 22.16 -3.68 14.49
CA ALA A 261 22.87 -3.49 15.75
C ALA A 261 24.30 -4.05 15.69
N ASN A 262 24.49 -5.16 14.98
CA ASN A 262 25.79 -5.81 14.82
C ASN A 262 26.71 -5.04 13.86
N LEU A 263 26.18 -4.41 12.80
CA LEU A 263 26.96 -3.58 11.86
C LEU A 263 27.57 -2.33 12.51
N ALA A 264 26.94 -1.76 13.54
CA ALA A 264 27.46 -0.58 14.25
C ALA A 264 28.65 -0.89 15.21
N THR A 265 28.97 -2.18 15.39
CA THR A 265 30.03 -2.64 16.31
C THR A 265 31.21 -3.33 15.62
N ALA A 266 31.18 -3.43 14.28
CA ALA A 266 32.25 -3.98 13.44
C ALA A 266 33.07 -2.87 12.79
#